data_AF-A0A7K6HJR8-F1
#
_entry.id   AF-A0A7K6HJR8-F1
#
_cell.length_a   1.000
_cell.length_b   1.000
_cell.length_c   1.000
_cell.angle_alpha   90.00
_cell.angle_beta   90.00
_cell.angle_gamma   90.00
#
_symmetry.space_group_name_H-M   'P 1'
#
loop_
_entity.id
_entity.type
_entity.pdbx_description
1 polymer ?
#
loop_
_entity_poly.entity_id
_entity_poly.type
_entity_poly.pdbx_seq_one_letter_code
_entity_poly.pdbx_strand_id
1 'polypeptide(L)'
;TSNKRSLRTLFRPAALPPPVISETSPSQKKLLAHQRGKKQQELLNQMLIDRALEVYYITMDETDGRGAAPPIRELPSTVRKYFFIKADYLLMKECVHRNPVVPIQQQWLMSMLAMVPQSLMEGRDRERLTEELLKEIVRDYEKSMKRCVLRRVLTKPDIKELDKEEEAPLPSLPLGLDFSSTWRNSFIKEKKQIISTLHIFHPTMKILLDFGYTTFFNFLVVDFSSSRLKGPVDCKSFKTDASLSCSKAEEEIMSTWYQRITSLFTQSEALDGIKLDQLESFYNCAAVLMSNQLKELLGRTTESFVKLFDPEDRSHLPLFKMDLTFDENRMEFYPSLQDFEEAILFVVDCIGQTLQNFQTIRSWLTGGTATLDAELPPHTIQWAKSTLQKSIRDNLEGPKEHFQGYVENYGWLVDGTAEERINRFEAEQPSFDEYT
;
A
#
# COMPACT_ATOMS: atom_id res chain seq x y z
N THR A 1 18.42 -73.85 13.12
CA THR A 1 19.89 -73.73 13.10
C THR A 1 20.29 -72.78 11.99
N SER A 2 21.33 -71.94 12.20
CA SER A 2 21.76 -70.78 11.38
C SER A 2 21.00 -69.47 11.68
N ASN A 3 21.47 -68.58 12.55
CA ASN A 3 22.60 -67.63 12.47
C ASN A 3 22.22 -66.28 11.81
N LYS A 4 21.84 -65.29 12.63
CA LYS A 4 21.88 -63.85 12.31
C LYS A 4 22.25 -63.07 13.58
N ARG A 5 23.56 -62.94 13.83
CA ARG A 5 24.13 -62.05 14.85
C ARG A 5 23.90 -60.60 14.44
N SER A 6 23.24 -59.85 15.30
CA SER A 6 23.02 -58.41 15.19
C SER A 6 24.24 -57.63 15.69
N LEU A 7 24.54 -56.55 14.97
CA LEU A 7 25.60 -55.56 15.19
C LEU A 7 25.42 -54.80 16.51
N ARG A 8 25.76 -55.41 17.65
CA ARG A 8 25.85 -54.74 18.96
C ARG A 8 27.12 -55.09 19.73
N THR A 9 28.26 -55.09 19.04
CA THR A 9 29.58 -55.20 19.67
C THR A 9 30.56 -54.22 19.03
N LEU A 10 30.38 -52.91 19.26
CA LEU A 10 31.40 -51.90 18.93
C LEU A 10 31.51 -50.73 19.92
N PHE A 11 30.88 -50.79 21.10
CA PHE A 11 31.10 -49.77 22.13
C PHE A 11 31.30 -50.40 23.51
N ARG A 12 32.49 -50.23 24.09
CA ARG A 12 32.76 -50.48 25.51
C ARG A 12 32.08 -49.38 26.35
N PRO A 13 31.49 -49.68 27.51
CA PRO A 13 31.02 -48.66 28.44
C PRO A 13 32.22 -47.86 28.98
N ALA A 14 32.06 -46.53 29.08
CA ALA A 14 33.06 -45.67 29.71
C ALA A 14 33.17 -46.02 31.21
N ALA A 15 34.38 -46.39 31.65
CA ALA A 15 34.68 -46.51 33.07
C ALA A 15 34.80 -45.10 33.66
N LEU A 16 33.94 -44.78 34.63
CA LEU A 16 34.11 -43.60 35.47
C LEU A 16 35.36 -43.79 36.37
N PRO A 17 36.28 -42.83 36.45
CA PRO A 17 37.37 -42.89 37.41
C PRO A 17 36.86 -42.57 38.84
N PRO A 18 37.49 -43.14 39.88
CA PRO A 18 37.11 -42.90 41.27
C PRO A 18 37.49 -41.49 41.74
N PRO A 19 36.86 -40.96 42.81
CA PRO A 19 37.12 -39.62 43.29
C PRO A 19 38.46 -39.58 44.03
N VAL A 20 39.49 -39.04 43.40
CA VAL A 20 40.76 -38.75 44.08
C VAL A 20 40.71 -37.31 44.59
N ILE A 21 40.55 -37.18 45.91
CA ILE A 21 40.90 -35.97 46.65
C ILE A 21 42.42 -35.80 46.48
N SER A 22 42.85 -34.82 45.69
CA SER A 22 44.24 -34.38 45.68
C SER A 22 44.29 -32.88 45.78
N GLU A 23 44.85 -32.40 46.88
CA GLU A 23 45.27 -31.01 47.02
C GLU A 23 46.28 -30.71 45.91
N THR A 24 45.89 -29.84 44.98
CA THR A 24 46.71 -29.50 43.82
C THR A 24 47.85 -28.59 44.23
N SER A 25 49.08 -29.09 44.13
CA SER A 25 50.29 -28.30 44.39
C SER A 25 50.37 -27.09 43.44
N PRO A 26 51.02 -25.97 43.83
CA PRO A 26 51.14 -24.75 43.00
C PRO A 26 51.77 -25.02 41.62
N SER A 27 52.65 -26.02 41.54
CA SER A 27 53.34 -26.44 40.32
C SER A 27 52.39 -27.12 39.32
N GLN A 28 51.40 -27.88 39.80
CA GLN A 28 50.39 -28.52 38.95
C GLN A 28 49.36 -27.52 38.41
N LYS A 29 49.02 -26.48 39.19
CA LYS A 29 48.16 -25.37 38.71
C LYS A 29 48.84 -24.57 37.58
N LYS A 30 50.16 -24.35 37.66
CA LYS A 30 50.94 -23.71 36.58
C LYS A 30 50.98 -24.56 35.30
N LEU A 31 51.06 -25.89 35.42
CA LEU A 31 51.03 -26.80 34.27
C LEU A 31 49.63 -26.87 33.61
N LEU A 32 48.55 -26.82 34.40
CA LEU A 32 47.17 -26.79 33.88
C LEU A 32 46.81 -25.44 33.24
N ALA A 33 47.35 -24.33 33.74
CA ALA A 33 47.17 -22.99 33.16
C ALA A 33 48.04 -22.75 31.91
N HIS A 34 49.12 -23.53 31.74
CA HIS A 34 50.03 -23.40 30.60
C HIS A 34 49.46 -24.10 29.36
N GLN A 35 48.59 -23.40 28.63
CA GLN A 35 48.15 -23.85 27.31
C GLN A 35 49.19 -23.50 26.25
N ARG A 36 49.93 -24.50 25.77
CA ARG A 36 50.93 -24.36 24.68
C ARG A 36 50.36 -23.67 23.44
N GLY A 37 49.09 -23.96 23.10
CA GLY A 37 48.41 -23.31 21.97
C GLY A 37 48.24 -21.80 22.13
N LYS A 38 47.97 -21.31 23.35
CA LYS A 38 47.83 -19.87 23.63
C LYS A 38 49.15 -19.14 23.45
N LYS A 39 50.26 -19.72 23.93
CA LYS A 39 51.61 -19.17 23.70
C LYS A 39 52.03 -19.19 22.23
N GLN A 40 51.65 -20.23 21.48
CA GLN A 40 51.92 -20.29 20.04
C GLN A 40 51.11 -19.23 19.27
N GLN A 41 49.87 -18.96 19.69
CA GLN A 41 49.05 -17.89 19.13
C GLN A 41 49.61 -16.50 19.45
N GLU A 42 50.07 -16.27 20.68
CA GLU A 42 50.72 -15.02 21.08
C GLU A 42 52.00 -14.77 20.27
N LEU A 43 52.83 -15.81 20.08
CA LEU A 43 54.05 -15.71 19.26
C LEU A 43 53.73 -15.42 17.79
N LEU A 44 52.71 -16.07 17.22
CA LEU A 44 52.27 -15.81 15.84
C LEU A 44 51.76 -14.39 15.67
N ASN A 45 50.96 -13.90 16.62
CA ASN A 45 50.46 -12.53 16.60
C ASN A 45 51.61 -11.52 16.69
N GLN A 46 52.63 -11.81 17.50
CA GLN A 46 53.80 -10.95 17.62
C GLN A 46 54.61 -10.89 16.31
N MET A 47 54.83 -12.03 15.66
CA MET A 47 55.48 -12.07 14.33
C MET A 47 54.70 -11.32 13.25
N LEU A 48 53.35 -11.35 13.30
CA LEU A 48 52.50 -10.60 12.38
C LEU A 48 52.61 -9.08 12.62
N ILE A 49 52.67 -8.64 13.88
CA ILE A 49 52.85 -7.24 14.24
C ILE A 49 54.22 -6.74 13.80
N ASP A 50 55.29 -7.50 14.06
CA ASP A 50 56.65 -7.13 13.67
C ASP A 50 56.77 -6.97 12.15
N ARG A 51 56.17 -7.89 11.38
CA ARG A 51 56.15 -7.80 9.92
C ARG A 51 55.32 -6.61 9.42
N ALA A 52 54.23 -6.26 10.10
CA ALA A 52 53.43 -5.09 9.76
C ALA A 52 54.19 -3.78 10.04
N LEU A 53 54.94 -3.72 11.14
CA LEU A 53 55.80 -2.57 11.47
C LEU A 53 56.94 -2.42 10.47
N GLU A 54 57.56 -3.52 10.04
CA GLU A 54 58.63 -3.50 9.04
C GLU A 54 58.13 -2.96 7.69
N VAL A 55 56.96 -3.39 7.23
CA VAL A 55 56.31 -2.83 6.03
C VAL A 55 55.97 -1.35 6.21
N TYR A 56 55.47 -0.96 7.38
CA TYR A 56 55.16 0.44 7.68
C TYR A 56 56.39 1.34 7.58
N TYR A 57 57.53 0.95 8.19
CA TYR A 57 58.76 1.74 8.12
C TYR A 57 59.33 1.80 6.70
N ILE A 58 59.28 0.71 5.92
CA ILE A 58 59.69 0.72 4.50
C ILE A 58 58.82 1.71 3.71
N THR A 59 57.50 1.69 3.91
CA THR A 59 56.61 2.63 3.21
C THR A 59 56.81 4.08 3.61
N MET A 60 57.19 4.35 4.87
CA MET A 60 57.49 5.71 5.35
C MET A 60 58.81 6.24 4.76
N ASP A 61 59.86 5.41 4.71
CA ASP A 61 61.13 5.75 4.04
C ASP A 61 60.94 6.00 2.53
N GLU A 62 60.06 5.22 1.87
CA GLU A 62 59.71 5.44 0.46
C GLU A 62 58.93 6.74 0.22
N THR A 63 58.17 7.23 1.21
CA THR A 63 57.45 8.51 1.11
C THR A 63 58.36 9.72 1.36
N ASP A 64 59.35 9.61 2.25
CA ASP A 64 60.30 10.70 2.54
C ASP A 64 61.32 10.90 1.40
N GLY A 65 61.51 9.91 0.52
CA GLY A 65 62.33 9.99 -0.69
C GLY A 65 61.64 10.63 -1.92
N ARG A 66 60.34 10.92 -1.87
CA ARG A 66 59.66 11.62 -2.98
C ARG A 66 59.90 13.12 -2.88
N GLY A 67 60.86 13.61 -3.68
CA GLY A 67 61.04 15.04 -3.93
C GLY A 67 59.72 15.72 -4.32
N ALA A 68 59.56 16.97 -3.86
CA ALA A 68 58.34 17.77 -4.03
C ALA A 68 57.77 17.67 -5.46
N ALA A 69 56.46 17.42 -5.55
CA ALA A 69 55.76 17.38 -6.84
C ALA A 69 56.02 18.68 -7.62
N PRO A 70 56.26 18.61 -8.94
CA PRO A 70 56.47 19.80 -9.75
C PRO A 70 55.26 20.73 -9.63
N PRO A 71 55.46 22.07 -9.58
CA PRO A 71 54.36 23.01 -9.43
C PRO A 71 53.40 22.86 -10.61
N ILE A 72 52.12 22.66 -10.28
CA ILE A 72 51.03 22.57 -11.23
C ILE A 72 51.00 23.87 -12.04
N ARG A 73 51.11 23.77 -13.38
CA ARG A 73 50.91 24.92 -14.28
C ARG A 73 49.49 25.46 -14.08
N GLU A 74 49.37 26.67 -13.56
CA GLU A 74 48.07 27.35 -13.46
C GLU A 74 47.54 27.66 -14.87
N LEU A 75 46.36 27.13 -15.19
CA LEU A 75 45.58 27.48 -16.39
C LEU A 75 44.29 28.20 -15.93
N PRO A 76 43.91 29.36 -16.52
CA PRO A 76 42.85 30.19 -15.96
C PRO A 76 41.42 29.73 -16.29
N SER A 77 40.50 30.14 -15.41
CA SER A 77 39.03 29.99 -15.36
C SER A 77 38.49 28.69 -14.73
N THR A 78 37.89 28.84 -13.54
CA THR A 78 37.16 27.82 -12.78
C THR A 78 36.11 27.09 -13.63
N VAL A 79 35.44 27.80 -14.55
CA VAL A 79 34.42 27.23 -15.47
C VAL A 79 35.01 26.18 -16.41
N ARG A 80 36.21 26.41 -16.94
CA ARG A 80 36.89 25.47 -17.84
C ARG A 80 37.39 24.23 -17.08
N LYS A 81 37.77 24.39 -15.81
CA LYS A 81 38.16 23.29 -14.91
C LYS A 81 36.99 22.33 -14.63
N TYR A 82 35.78 22.84 -14.33
CA TYR A 82 34.61 21.98 -14.12
C TYR A 82 34.21 21.22 -15.39
N PHE A 83 34.31 21.87 -16.56
CA PHE A 83 34.02 21.22 -17.84
C PHE A 83 34.98 20.07 -18.15
N PHE A 84 36.28 20.27 -17.95
CA PHE A 84 37.28 19.21 -18.15
C PHE A 84 37.15 18.08 -17.12
N ILE A 85 36.97 18.39 -15.83
CA ILE A 85 36.75 17.38 -14.78
C ILE A 85 35.51 16.53 -15.09
N LYS A 86 34.44 17.14 -15.59
CA LYS A 86 33.23 16.44 -16.02
C LYS A 86 33.50 15.54 -17.22
N ALA A 87 34.17 16.05 -18.24
CA ALA A 87 34.51 15.28 -19.44
C ALA A 87 35.42 14.08 -19.10
N ASP A 88 36.43 14.30 -18.27
CA ASP A 88 37.36 13.27 -17.81
C ASP A 88 36.65 12.20 -16.97
N TYR A 89 35.76 12.62 -16.05
CA TYR A 89 34.96 11.67 -15.26
C TYR A 89 34.03 10.83 -16.14
N LEU A 90 33.38 11.42 -17.15
CA LEU A 90 32.51 10.69 -18.07
C LEU A 90 33.29 9.68 -18.92
N LEU A 91 34.46 10.07 -19.43
CA LEU A 91 35.37 9.18 -20.14
C LEU A 91 35.85 8.03 -19.25
N MET A 92 36.28 8.33 -18.02
CA MET A 92 36.70 7.31 -17.06
C MET A 92 35.54 6.39 -16.66
N LYS A 93 34.33 6.93 -16.48
CA LYS A 93 33.10 6.17 -16.23
C LYS A 93 32.85 5.21 -17.39
N GLU A 94 32.95 5.65 -18.64
CA GLU A 94 32.78 4.78 -19.80
C GLU A 94 33.84 3.67 -19.86
N CYS A 95 35.10 3.99 -19.57
CA CYS A 95 36.18 3.01 -19.47
C CYS A 95 35.90 1.93 -18.42
N VAL A 96 35.37 2.31 -17.24
CA VAL A 96 34.99 1.35 -16.19
C VAL A 96 33.79 0.49 -16.60
N HIS A 97 32.81 1.05 -17.31
CA HIS A 97 31.66 0.28 -17.80
C HIS A 97 32.02 -0.75 -18.89
N ARG A 98 33.07 -0.47 -19.67
CA ARG A 98 33.62 -1.38 -20.69
C ARG A 98 34.44 -2.53 -20.09
N ASN A 99 34.89 -2.41 -18.84
CA ASN A 99 35.68 -3.46 -18.20
C ASN A 99 34.79 -4.69 -17.93
N PRO A 100 35.19 -5.91 -18.37
CA PRO A 100 34.45 -7.12 -18.05
C PRO A 100 34.38 -7.32 -16.54
N VAL A 101 33.16 -7.58 -16.07
CA VAL A 101 32.89 -7.88 -14.67
C VAL A 101 32.78 -9.39 -14.50
N VAL A 102 33.17 -9.89 -13.33
CA VAL A 102 33.03 -11.32 -13.01
C VAL A 102 31.55 -11.70 -13.15
N PRO A 103 31.21 -12.67 -14.02
CA PRO A 103 29.83 -13.08 -14.23
C PRO A 103 29.29 -13.78 -12.98
N ILE A 104 27.96 -13.82 -12.85
CA ILE A 104 27.30 -14.53 -11.76
C ILE A 104 27.67 -16.01 -11.78
N GLN A 105 27.89 -16.60 -10.61
CA GLN A 105 28.22 -18.02 -10.51
C GLN A 105 27.01 -18.88 -10.86
N GLN A 106 27.19 -19.85 -11.78
CA GLN A 106 26.11 -20.75 -12.20
C GLN A 106 25.48 -21.52 -11.04
N GLN A 107 26.26 -21.85 -10.01
CA GLN A 107 25.78 -22.51 -8.81
C GLN A 107 24.70 -21.71 -8.06
N TRP A 108 24.78 -20.37 -8.11
CA TRP A 108 23.79 -19.51 -7.47
C TRP A 108 22.47 -19.53 -8.25
N LEU A 109 22.55 -19.47 -9.59
CA LEU A 109 21.37 -19.59 -10.46
C LEU A 109 20.68 -20.95 -10.26
N MET A 110 21.45 -22.03 -10.21
CA MET A 110 20.90 -23.37 -9.95
C MET A 110 20.24 -23.48 -8.56
N SER A 111 20.83 -22.83 -7.55
CA SER A 111 20.27 -22.80 -6.19
C SER A 111 18.97 -21.99 -6.13
N MET A 112 18.88 -20.89 -6.90
CA MET A 112 17.66 -20.11 -7.05
C MET A 112 16.55 -20.93 -7.70
N LEU A 113 16.85 -21.65 -8.77
CA LEU A 113 15.89 -22.53 -9.43
C LEU A 113 15.43 -23.67 -8.53
N ALA A 114 16.32 -24.24 -7.71
CA ALA A 114 15.96 -25.30 -6.77
C ALA A 114 14.98 -24.86 -5.67
N MET A 115 14.86 -23.55 -5.41
CA MET A 115 13.86 -23.00 -4.47
C MET A 115 12.47 -22.84 -5.11
N VAL A 116 12.35 -22.95 -6.43
CA VAL A 116 11.09 -22.81 -7.16
C VAL A 116 10.47 -24.20 -7.39
N PRO A 117 9.20 -24.43 -7.02
CA PRO A 117 8.51 -25.68 -7.31
C PRO A 117 8.47 -26.01 -8.80
N GLN A 118 8.75 -27.26 -9.14
CA GLN A 118 8.86 -27.71 -10.54
C GLN A 118 7.55 -27.57 -11.33
N SER A 119 6.40 -27.67 -10.65
CA SER A 119 5.07 -27.44 -11.23
C SER A 119 4.84 -26.02 -11.76
N LEU A 120 5.64 -25.04 -11.30
CA LEU A 120 5.61 -23.66 -11.78
C LEU A 120 6.61 -23.40 -12.91
N MET A 121 7.54 -24.33 -13.15
CA MET A 121 8.55 -24.26 -14.19
C MET A 121 8.17 -25.06 -15.44
N GLU A 122 7.30 -26.06 -15.29
CA GLU A 122 6.87 -26.94 -16.39
C GLU A 122 5.89 -26.25 -17.34
N GLY A 123 6.18 -26.31 -18.64
CA GLY A 123 5.33 -25.81 -19.73
C GLY A 123 6.05 -24.77 -20.61
N ARG A 124 5.77 -24.77 -21.92
CA ARG A 124 6.51 -23.97 -22.92
C ARG A 124 6.58 -22.46 -22.58
N ASP A 125 5.48 -21.88 -22.12
CA ASP A 125 5.45 -20.45 -21.78
C ASP A 125 6.13 -20.14 -20.44
N ARG A 126 6.10 -21.09 -19.49
CA ARG A 126 6.70 -20.95 -18.16
C ARG A 126 8.21 -21.18 -18.17
N GLU A 127 8.69 -22.10 -19.01
CA GLU A 127 10.11 -22.29 -19.29
C GLU A 127 10.72 -21.04 -19.91
N ARG A 128 10.02 -20.44 -20.88
CA ARG A 128 10.42 -19.17 -21.49
C ARG A 128 10.48 -18.04 -20.47
N LEU A 129 9.45 -17.89 -19.63
CA LEU A 129 9.43 -16.89 -18.56
C LEU A 129 10.60 -17.09 -17.58
N THR A 130 10.89 -18.34 -17.23
CA THR A 130 12.03 -18.69 -16.36
C THR A 130 13.35 -18.24 -17.00
N GLU A 131 13.53 -18.48 -18.30
CA GLU A 131 14.73 -18.05 -19.02
C GLU A 131 14.84 -16.52 -19.08
N GLU A 132 13.72 -15.82 -19.32
CA GLU A 132 13.66 -14.35 -19.32
C GLU A 132 14.02 -13.77 -17.94
N LEU A 133 13.51 -14.36 -16.85
CA LEU A 133 13.82 -13.96 -15.47
C LEU A 133 15.29 -14.25 -15.11
N LEU A 134 15.85 -15.39 -15.51
CA LEU A 134 17.27 -15.67 -15.31
C LEU A 134 18.15 -14.65 -16.04
N LYS A 135 17.79 -14.28 -17.27
CA LYS A 135 18.48 -13.22 -18.03
C LYS A 135 18.36 -11.86 -17.34
N GLU A 136 17.21 -11.54 -16.74
CA GLU A 136 17.03 -10.34 -15.92
C GLU A 136 17.96 -10.34 -14.70
N ILE A 137 17.99 -11.43 -13.93
CA ILE A 137 18.87 -11.56 -12.76
C ILE A 137 20.35 -11.41 -13.14
N VAL A 138 20.79 -12.02 -14.25
CA VAL A 138 22.17 -11.89 -14.74
C VAL A 138 22.47 -10.43 -15.11
N ARG A 139 21.57 -9.77 -15.84
CA ARG A 139 21.73 -8.35 -16.22
C ARG A 139 21.79 -7.44 -15.01
N ASP A 140 20.94 -7.67 -14.01
CA ASP A 140 20.89 -6.87 -12.79
C ASP A 140 22.12 -7.07 -11.90
N TYR A 141 22.63 -8.30 -11.84
CA TYR A 141 23.89 -8.61 -11.17
C TYR A 141 25.06 -7.88 -11.85
N GLU A 142 25.18 -7.99 -13.17
CA GLU A 142 26.22 -7.31 -13.95
C GLU A 142 26.15 -5.79 -13.77
N LYS A 143 24.94 -5.22 -13.86
CA LYS A 143 24.69 -3.79 -13.63
C LYS A 143 25.12 -3.37 -12.23
N SER A 144 24.70 -4.13 -11.21
CA SER A 144 25.04 -3.86 -9.81
C SER A 144 26.53 -3.97 -9.53
N MET A 145 27.21 -4.93 -10.15
CA MET A 145 28.64 -5.13 -9.97
C MET A 145 29.47 -4.09 -10.74
N LYS A 146 29.06 -3.70 -11.96
CA LYS A 146 29.64 -2.54 -12.67
C LYS A 146 29.53 -1.26 -11.84
N ARG A 147 28.37 -1.03 -11.22
CA ARG A 147 28.15 0.09 -10.28
C ARG A 147 29.07 0.01 -9.06
N CYS A 148 29.25 -1.17 -8.48
CA CYS A 148 30.16 -1.39 -7.35
C CYS A 148 31.61 -1.07 -7.72
N VAL A 149 32.09 -1.56 -8.86
CA VAL A 149 33.44 -1.28 -9.37
C VAL A 149 33.63 0.21 -9.64
N LEU A 150 32.65 0.86 -10.28
CA LEU A 150 32.67 2.31 -10.54
C LEU A 150 32.86 3.12 -9.26
N ARG A 151 32.06 2.83 -8.22
CA ARG A 151 32.16 3.54 -6.93
C ARG A 151 33.46 3.26 -6.17
N ARG A 152 34.07 2.09 -6.36
CA ARG A 152 35.36 1.74 -5.74
C ARG A 152 36.55 2.41 -6.42
N VAL A 153 36.51 2.53 -7.75
CA VAL A 153 37.64 3.01 -8.56
C VAL A 153 37.58 4.51 -8.79
N LEU A 154 36.38 5.08 -8.99
CA LEU A 154 36.19 6.50 -9.27
C LEU A 154 35.47 7.19 -8.12
N THR A 155 36.10 8.20 -7.55
CA THR A 155 35.45 9.14 -6.65
C THR A 155 34.66 10.15 -7.47
N LYS A 156 33.36 10.28 -7.19
CA LYS A 156 32.49 11.26 -7.85
C LYS A 156 32.96 12.69 -7.50
N PRO A 157 33.19 13.57 -8.47
CA PRO A 157 33.43 14.98 -8.20
C PRO A 157 32.13 15.65 -7.75
N ASP A 158 32.22 16.57 -6.78
CA ASP A 158 31.09 17.32 -6.22
C ASP A 158 30.55 18.36 -7.22
N ILE A 159 29.75 17.89 -8.18
CA ILE A 159 29.15 18.70 -9.25
C ILE A 159 27.66 18.36 -9.28
N LYS A 160 26.80 19.34 -8.92
CA LYS A 160 25.33 19.19 -8.80
C LYS A 160 24.64 18.60 -10.04
N GLU A 161 25.24 18.74 -11.21
CA GLU A 161 24.71 18.21 -12.47
C GLU A 161 24.94 16.70 -12.65
N LEU A 162 25.94 16.13 -11.96
CA LEU A 162 26.18 14.69 -11.91
C LEU A 162 25.24 13.95 -10.94
N ASP A 163 24.48 14.68 -10.10
CA ASP A 163 23.49 14.11 -9.17
C ASP A 163 22.25 13.58 -9.90
N LYS A 164 21.94 14.13 -11.09
CA LYS A 164 20.83 13.64 -11.93
C LYS A 164 21.12 12.29 -12.57
N GLU A 165 22.38 11.88 -12.66
CA GLU A 165 22.79 10.55 -13.15
C GLU A 165 22.90 9.51 -12.01
N GLU A 166 22.54 9.87 -10.79
CA GLU A 166 22.69 8.98 -9.65
C GLU A 166 21.60 7.90 -9.64
N GLU A 167 21.96 6.71 -10.12
CA GLU A 167 21.19 5.50 -9.82
C GLU A 167 21.15 5.28 -8.31
N ALA A 168 19.96 4.90 -7.83
CA ALA A 168 19.60 4.74 -6.43
C ALA A 168 20.73 4.17 -5.57
N PRO A 169 20.88 4.64 -4.31
CA PRO A 169 21.90 4.12 -3.40
C PRO A 169 21.82 2.59 -3.32
N LEU A 170 22.99 1.95 -3.18
CA LEU A 170 23.01 0.52 -2.91
C LEU A 170 22.17 0.24 -1.65
N PRO A 171 21.38 -0.84 -1.61
CA PRO A 171 20.68 -1.23 -0.40
C PRO A 171 21.73 -1.41 0.70
N SER A 172 21.75 -0.52 1.68
CA SER A 172 22.53 -0.71 2.88
C SER A 172 21.95 -1.90 3.63
N LEU A 173 22.79 -2.83 4.09
CA LEU A 173 22.34 -3.78 5.09
C LEU A 173 21.66 -2.99 6.23
N PRO A 174 20.49 -3.42 6.74
CA PRO A 174 19.84 -2.72 7.83
C PRO A 174 20.82 -2.64 9.01
N LEU A 175 21.31 -1.44 9.29
CA LEU A 175 22.16 -1.16 10.44
C LEU A 175 21.31 -1.42 11.70
N GLY A 176 21.79 -2.28 12.59
CA GLY A 176 21.08 -2.65 13.83
C GLY A 176 20.37 -4.02 13.81
N LEU A 177 20.54 -4.84 12.76
CA LEU A 177 20.15 -6.26 12.83
C LEU A 177 21.12 -7.03 13.73
N ASP A 178 20.75 -7.16 15.00
CA ASP A 178 21.43 -8.05 15.92
C ASP A 178 21.00 -9.51 15.65
N PHE A 179 21.80 -10.25 14.90
CA PHE A 179 21.59 -11.68 14.64
C PHE A 179 21.86 -12.57 15.87
N SER A 180 22.30 -12.00 17.00
CA SER A 180 22.52 -12.74 18.26
C SER A 180 21.27 -12.87 19.13
N SER A 181 20.20 -12.16 18.80
CA SER A 181 19.02 -12.04 19.65
C SER A 181 18.04 -13.21 19.52
N THR A 182 17.46 -13.63 20.66
CA THR A 182 16.60 -14.82 20.84
C THR A 182 15.19 -14.70 20.21
N TRP A 183 14.90 -13.59 19.51
CA TRP A 183 13.59 -13.32 18.92
C TRP A 183 13.20 -14.35 17.87
N ARG A 184 14.14 -15.06 17.23
CA ARG A 184 13.81 -16.08 16.21
C ARG A 184 12.79 -17.09 16.72
N ASN A 185 12.95 -17.56 17.96
CA ASN A 185 12.02 -18.53 18.55
C ASN A 185 10.67 -17.89 18.87
N SER A 186 10.65 -16.64 19.36
CA SER A 186 9.43 -15.87 19.57
C SER A 186 8.71 -15.61 18.24
N PHE A 187 9.40 -15.12 17.23
CA PHE A 187 8.85 -14.90 15.88
C PHE A 187 8.31 -16.18 15.25
N ILE A 188 9.02 -17.30 15.33
CA ILE A 188 8.50 -18.59 14.82
C ILE A 188 7.25 -19.01 15.59
N LYS A 189 7.22 -18.81 16.91
CA LYS A 189 6.05 -19.12 17.74
C LYS A 189 4.86 -18.25 17.34
N GLU A 190 5.03 -16.92 17.28
CA GLU A 190 3.97 -15.99 16.90
C GLU A 190 3.51 -16.23 15.47
N LYS A 191 4.43 -16.47 14.52
CA LYS A 191 4.09 -16.84 13.14
C LYS A 191 3.24 -18.11 13.08
N LYS A 192 3.61 -19.15 13.82
CA LYS A 192 2.83 -20.39 13.90
C LYS A 192 1.44 -20.14 14.50
N GLN A 193 1.35 -19.31 15.53
CA GLN A 193 0.09 -18.92 16.14
C GLN A 193 -0.80 -18.19 15.14
N ILE A 194 -0.28 -17.16 14.45
CA ILE A 194 -1.00 -16.43 13.41
C ILE A 194 -1.52 -17.38 12.32
N ILE A 195 -0.67 -18.26 11.79
CA ILE A 195 -1.07 -19.21 10.73
C ILE A 195 -2.18 -20.14 11.23
N SER A 196 -2.13 -20.59 12.49
CA SER A 196 -3.13 -21.49 13.07
C SER A 196 -4.45 -20.83 13.43
N THR A 197 -4.48 -19.49 13.60
CA THR A 197 -5.66 -18.75 14.03
C THR A 197 -6.35 -18.03 12.87
N LEU A 198 -5.61 -17.58 11.85
CA LEU A 198 -6.14 -16.69 10.82
C LEU A 198 -6.81 -17.42 9.65
N HIS A 199 -6.59 -18.74 9.49
CA HIS A 199 -7.27 -19.62 8.52
C HIS A 199 -7.34 -19.14 7.05
N ILE A 200 -6.51 -18.16 6.65
CA ILE A 200 -6.54 -17.49 5.33
C ILE A 200 -6.43 -18.49 4.17
N PHE A 201 -5.63 -19.54 4.36
CA PHE A 201 -5.34 -20.53 3.31
C PHE A 201 -6.37 -21.66 3.24
N HIS A 202 -7.44 -21.62 4.05
CA HIS A 202 -8.45 -22.65 4.04
C HIS A 202 -9.24 -22.63 2.71
N PRO A 203 -9.50 -23.78 2.05
CA PRO A 203 -10.22 -23.84 0.78
C PRO A 203 -11.59 -23.13 0.81
N THR A 204 -12.33 -23.25 1.91
CA THR A 204 -13.61 -22.55 2.12
C THR A 204 -13.48 -21.04 2.01
N MET A 205 -12.41 -20.43 2.56
CA MET A 205 -12.20 -18.99 2.48
C MET A 205 -11.90 -18.54 1.06
N LYS A 206 -11.19 -19.37 0.28
CA LYS A 206 -10.97 -19.12 -1.14
C LYS A 206 -12.29 -19.14 -1.93
N ILE A 207 -13.18 -20.09 -1.66
CA ILE A 207 -14.49 -20.18 -2.34
C ILE A 207 -15.38 -18.99 -1.94
N LEU A 208 -15.39 -18.60 -0.66
CA LEU A 208 -16.08 -17.40 -0.17
C LEU A 208 -15.56 -16.16 -0.92
N LEU A 209 -14.24 -16.04 -1.05
CA LEU A 209 -13.62 -14.93 -1.76
C LEU A 209 -14.06 -14.88 -3.23
N ASP A 210 -14.10 -16.02 -3.91
CA ASP A 210 -14.57 -16.16 -5.29
C ASP A 210 -16.04 -15.77 -5.47
N PHE A 211 -16.92 -16.14 -4.55
CA PHE A 211 -18.33 -15.71 -4.56
C PHE A 211 -18.49 -14.20 -4.47
N GLY A 212 -17.68 -13.54 -3.63
CA GLY A 212 -17.68 -12.08 -3.54
C GLY A 212 -17.16 -11.44 -4.82
N TYR A 213 -16.04 -11.91 -5.38
CA TYR A 213 -15.53 -11.34 -6.64
C TYR A 213 -16.53 -11.50 -7.78
N THR A 214 -17.08 -12.70 -7.98
CA THR A 214 -18.03 -12.97 -9.06
C THR A 214 -19.32 -12.16 -8.94
N THR A 215 -19.84 -11.98 -7.72
CA THR A 215 -21.08 -11.23 -7.51
C THR A 215 -20.85 -9.72 -7.54
N PHE A 216 -19.78 -9.24 -6.91
CA PHE A 216 -19.55 -7.82 -6.76
C PHE A 216 -18.78 -7.19 -7.92
N PHE A 217 -18.09 -7.93 -8.81
CA PHE A 217 -17.20 -7.34 -9.82
C PHE A 217 -17.77 -6.11 -10.56
N ASN A 218 -18.98 -6.23 -11.11
CA ASN A 218 -19.68 -5.14 -11.82
C ASN A 218 -20.90 -4.59 -11.08
N PHE A 219 -21.02 -4.88 -9.78
CA PHE A 219 -22.18 -4.48 -8.99
C PHE A 219 -21.92 -3.15 -8.28
N LEU A 220 -22.89 -2.25 -8.34
CA LEU A 220 -22.91 -1.00 -7.56
C LEU A 220 -24.24 -0.94 -6.81
N VAL A 221 -24.20 -0.53 -5.54
CA VAL A 221 -25.42 -0.41 -4.73
C VAL A 221 -26.31 0.72 -5.26
N VAL A 222 -25.69 1.80 -5.73
CA VAL A 222 -26.36 2.95 -6.33
C VAL A 222 -25.63 3.31 -7.62
N ASP A 223 -26.37 3.37 -8.73
CA ASP A 223 -25.86 3.79 -10.03
C ASP A 223 -26.72 4.91 -10.64
N PHE A 224 -26.16 6.11 -10.69
CA PHE A 224 -26.76 7.29 -11.32
C PHE A 224 -26.09 7.70 -12.64
N SER A 225 -25.21 6.87 -13.20
CA SER A 225 -24.49 7.16 -14.46
C SER A 225 -25.43 7.38 -15.66
N SER A 226 -26.60 6.74 -15.63
CA SER A 226 -27.66 6.82 -16.66
C SER A 226 -28.75 7.84 -16.33
N SER A 227 -28.61 8.61 -15.24
CA SER A 227 -29.63 9.57 -14.78
C SER A 227 -30.02 10.60 -15.85
N ARG A 228 -29.05 11.07 -16.65
CA ARG A 228 -29.31 12.00 -17.76
C ARG A 228 -30.31 11.49 -18.80
N LEU A 229 -30.38 10.18 -19.03
CA LEU A 229 -31.32 9.59 -19.99
C LEU A 229 -32.77 9.72 -19.54
N LYS A 230 -33.01 9.86 -18.23
CA LYS A 230 -34.34 10.05 -17.65
C LYS A 230 -34.80 11.52 -17.66
N GLY A 231 -33.90 12.46 -17.98
CA GLY A 231 -34.16 13.90 -17.94
C GLY A 231 -33.91 14.54 -16.58
N PRO A 232 -34.32 15.81 -16.39
CA PRO A 232 -34.16 16.53 -15.12
C PRO A 232 -34.93 15.86 -13.98
N VAL A 233 -34.25 15.60 -12.86
CA VAL A 233 -34.79 14.88 -11.71
C VAL A 233 -35.10 15.86 -10.57
N ASP A 234 -36.17 15.59 -9.82
CA ASP A 234 -36.53 16.33 -8.61
C ASP A 234 -35.78 15.78 -7.39
N CYS A 235 -35.39 16.64 -6.44
CA CYS A 235 -34.63 16.23 -5.25
C CYS A 235 -35.34 15.14 -4.42
N LYS A 236 -36.67 15.17 -4.30
CA LYS A 236 -37.43 14.15 -3.54
C LYS A 236 -37.42 12.81 -4.27
N SER A 237 -37.62 12.85 -5.58
CA SER A 237 -37.54 11.64 -6.42
C SER A 237 -36.14 11.04 -6.39
N PHE A 238 -35.10 11.87 -6.42
CA PHE A 238 -33.70 11.45 -6.34
C PHE A 238 -33.37 10.75 -5.02
N LYS A 239 -33.77 11.34 -3.88
CA LYS A 239 -33.63 10.71 -2.54
C LYS A 239 -34.34 9.36 -2.50
N THR A 240 -35.55 9.28 -3.05
CA THR A 240 -36.36 8.04 -3.06
C THR A 240 -35.74 6.96 -3.94
N ASP A 241 -35.23 7.33 -5.11
CA ASP A 241 -34.53 6.42 -6.03
C ASP A 241 -33.25 5.86 -5.41
N ALA A 242 -32.50 6.69 -4.67
CA ALA A 242 -31.31 6.24 -3.93
C ALA A 242 -31.68 5.20 -2.87
N SER A 243 -32.64 5.51 -2.00
CA SER A 243 -33.11 4.57 -0.95
C SER A 243 -33.65 3.27 -1.55
N LEU A 244 -34.45 3.35 -2.62
CA LEU A 244 -34.99 2.18 -3.30
C LEU A 244 -33.90 1.32 -3.94
N SER A 245 -32.87 1.95 -4.51
CA SER A 245 -31.73 1.24 -5.09
C SER A 245 -30.94 0.51 -4.01
N CYS A 246 -30.69 1.16 -2.86
CA CYS A 246 -30.09 0.53 -1.69
C CYS A 246 -30.89 -0.69 -1.22
N SER A 247 -32.21 -0.57 -1.01
CA SER A 247 -33.04 -1.69 -0.56
C SER A 247 -33.07 -2.85 -1.56
N LYS A 248 -33.18 -2.56 -2.86
CA LYS A 248 -33.12 -3.60 -3.91
C LYS A 248 -31.76 -4.32 -3.92
N ALA A 249 -30.67 -3.56 -3.78
CA ALA A 249 -29.34 -4.13 -3.70
C ALA A 249 -29.17 -5.02 -2.47
N GLU A 250 -29.73 -4.64 -1.31
CA GLU A 250 -29.73 -5.49 -0.11
C GLU A 250 -30.46 -6.81 -0.35
N GLU A 251 -31.65 -6.78 -0.95
CA GLU A 251 -32.42 -7.99 -1.28
C GLU A 251 -31.69 -8.89 -2.28
N GLU A 252 -31.06 -8.30 -3.31
CA GLU A 252 -30.28 -9.04 -4.30
C GLU A 252 -29.06 -9.70 -3.67
N ILE A 253 -28.28 -8.97 -2.87
CA ILE A 253 -27.10 -9.51 -2.17
C ILE A 253 -27.51 -10.58 -1.17
N MET A 254 -28.63 -10.37 -0.47
CA MET A 254 -29.18 -11.34 0.49
C MET A 254 -29.59 -12.64 -0.20
N SER A 255 -30.30 -12.55 -1.32
CA SER A 255 -30.83 -13.72 -2.06
C SER A 255 -29.78 -14.46 -2.88
N THR A 256 -28.68 -13.80 -3.27
CA THR A 256 -27.63 -14.38 -4.12
C THR A 256 -26.36 -14.70 -3.33
N TRP A 257 -25.53 -13.70 -3.03
CA TRP A 257 -24.23 -13.86 -2.39
C TRP A 257 -24.34 -14.45 -1.00
N TYR A 258 -25.23 -13.90 -0.16
CA TYR A 258 -25.37 -14.36 1.23
C TYR A 258 -25.91 -15.79 1.28
N GLN A 259 -26.94 -16.14 0.49
CA GLN A 259 -27.42 -17.53 0.39
C GLN A 259 -26.35 -18.51 -0.10
N ARG A 260 -25.51 -18.11 -1.05
CA ARG A 260 -24.40 -18.98 -1.51
C ARG A 260 -23.39 -19.22 -0.39
N ILE A 261 -23.07 -18.20 0.40
CA ILE A 261 -22.17 -18.34 1.54
C ILE A 261 -22.81 -19.21 2.61
N THR A 262 -24.06 -18.98 3.01
CA THR A 262 -24.72 -19.85 4.01
C THR A 262 -24.78 -21.30 3.54
N SER A 263 -25.05 -21.54 2.25
CA SER A 263 -25.03 -22.88 1.66
C SER A 263 -23.65 -23.55 1.73
N LEU A 264 -22.56 -22.78 1.55
CA LEU A 264 -21.19 -23.27 1.65
C LEU A 264 -20.87 -23.71 3.08
N PHE A 265 -21.19 -22.88 4.09
CA PHE A 265 -20.88 -23.19 5.49
C PHE A 265 -21.83 -24.22 6.13
N THR A 266 -22.90 -24.60 5.43
CA THR A 266 -23.79 -25.72 5.85
C THR A 266 -23.21 -27.08 5.44
N GLN A 267 -22.30 -27.12 4.47
CA GLN A 267 -21.66 -28.36 4.01
C GLN A 267 -20.64 -28.86 5.04
N SER A 268 -20.66 -30.16 5.31
CA SER A 268 -19.73 -30.80 6.27
C SER A 268 -18.25 -30.67 5.84
N GLU A 269 -18.04 -30.57 4.53
CA GLU A 269 -16.78 -30.40 3.83
C GLU A 269 -16.16 -29.02 4.10
N ALA A 270 -16.98 -28.03 4.46
CA ALA A 270 -16.49 -26.69 4.76
C ALA A 270 -15.66 -26.62 6.05
N LEU A 271 -15.80 -27.62 6.93
CA LEU A 271 -15.08 -27.77 8.18
C LEU A 271 -13.96 -28.81 8.12
N ASP A 272 -13.62 -29.32 6.93
CA ASP A 272 -12.62 -30.36 6.78
C ASP A 272 -11.24 -29.89 7.30
N GLY A 273 -10.64 -30.66 8.20
CA GLY A 273 -9.37 -30.32 8.84
C GLY A 273 -9.44 -29.29 9.99
N ILE A 274 -10.62 -28.79 10.35
CA ILE A 274 -10.79 -27.81 11.44
C ILE A 274 -11.11 -28.53 12.75
N LYS A 275 -10.39 -28.16 13.81
CA LYS A 275 -10.67 -28.66 15.16
C LYS A 275 -11.74 -27.83 15.86
N LEU A 276 -12.48 -28.45 16.78
CA LEU A 276 -13.53 -27.81 17.57
C LEU A 276 -13.05 -26.57 18.35
N ASP A 277 -11.81 -26.57 18.84
CA ASP A 277 -11.21 -25.43 19.56
C ASP A 277 -10.87 -24.24 18.64
N GLN A 278 -10.80 -24.46 17.32
CA GLN A 278 -10.46 -23.44 16.32
C GLN A 278 -11.69 -22.90 15.58
N LEU A 279 -12.88 -23.46 15.83
CA LEU A 279 -14.11 -23.13 15.12
C LEU A 279 -14.50 -21.64 15.27
N GLU A 280 -14.28 -21.06 16.46
CA GLU A 280 -14.43 -19.61 16.70
C GLU A 280 -13.58 -18.77 15.74
N SER A 281 -12.27 -19.07 15.71
CA SER A 281 -11.31 -18.33 14.89
C SER A 281 -11.60 -18.47 13.39
N PHE A 282 -12.12 -19.63 12.97
CA PHE A 282 -12.53 -19.88 11.60
C PHE A 282 -13.74 -19.03 11.20
N TYR A 283 -14.82 -19.03 12.00
CA TYR A 283 -15.98 -18.19 11.69
C TYR A 283 -15.66 -16.69 11.80
N ASN A 284 -14.77 -16.29 12.71
CA ASN A 284 -14.30 -14.90 12.77
C ASN A 284 -13.53 -14.51 11.51
N CYS A 285 -12.69 -15.39 10.98
CA CYS A 285 -12.02 -15.16 9.69
C CYS A 285 -13.05 -14.97 8.56
N ALA A 286 -14.07 -15.83 8.49
CA ALA A 286 -15.14 -15.72 7.49
C ALA A 286 -15.90 -14.40 7.63
N ALA A 287 -16.26 -14.02 8.86
CA ALA A 287 -16.96 -12.76 9.13
C ALA A 287 -16.13 -11.55 8.70
N VAL A 288 -14.83 -11.51 9.03
CA VAL A 288 -13.92 -10.43 8.62
C VAL A 288 -13.78 -10.38 7.10
N LEU A 289 -13.68 -11.54 6.43
CA LEU A 289 -13.58 -11.60 4.97
C LEU A 289 -14.84 -11.07 4.30
N MET A 290 -16.02 -11.48 4.77
CA MET A 290 -17.31 -10.99 4.31
C MET A 290 -17.44 -9.48 4.54
N SER A 291 -17.10 -9.00 5.74
CA SER A 291 -17.07 -7.58 6.08
C SER A 291 -16.20 -6.76 5.12
N ASN A 292 -14.99 -7.24 4.81
CA ASN A 292 -14.10 -6.55 3.88
C ASN A 292 -14.70 -6.44 2.47
N GLN A 293 -15.36 -7.49 1.98
CA GLN A 293 -16.01 -7.46 0.67
C GLN A 293 -17.17 -6.46 0.62
N LEU A 294 -18.00 -6.39 1.67
CA LEU A 294 -19.08 -5.41 1.75
C LEU A 294 -18.53 -3.98 1.82
N LYS A 295 -17.48 -3.74 2.64
CA LYS A 295 -16.82 -2.43 2.73
C LYS A 295 -16.19 -2.00 1.40
N GLU A 296 -15.57 -2.92 0.67
CA GLU A 296 -15.00 -2.64 -0.66
C GLU A 296 -16.11 -2.27 -1.65
N LEU A 297 -17.23 -2.98 -1.66
CA LEU A 297 -18.39 -2.66 -2.51
C LEU A 297 -18.96 -1.27 -2.19
N LEU A 298 -19.20 -0.97 -0.92
CA LEU A 298 -19.73 0.33 -0.48
C LEU A 298 -18.75 1.47 -0.78
N GLY A 299 -17.45 1.23 -0.57
CA GLY A 299 -16.38 2.19 -0.85
C GLY A 299 -16.32 2.52 -2.34
N ARG A 300 -16.31 1.50 -3.20
CA ARG A 300 -16.34 1.67 -4.66
C ARG A 300 -17.61 2.35 -5.15
N THR A 301 -18.77 2.04 -4.56
CA THR A 301 -20.04 2.72 -4.90
C THR A 301 -19.96 4.20 -4.55
N THR A 302 -19.43 4.53 -3.36
CA THR A 302 -19.22 5.92 -2.93
C THR A 302 -18.28 6.66 -3.87
N GLU A 303 -17.13 6.07 -4.21
CA GLU A 303 -16.18 6.66 -5.16
C GLU A 303 -16.81 6.86 -6.54
N SER A 304 -17.56 5.87 -7.03
CA SER A 304 -18.26 5.94 -8.31
C SER A 304 -19.29 7.07 -8.33
N PHE A 305 -20.01 7.27 -7.22
CA PHE A 305 -20.97 8.36 -7.09
C PHE A 305 -20.27 9.73 -7.07
N VAL A 306 -19.19 9.89 -6.30
CA VAL A 306 -18.40 11.13 -6.25
C VAL A 306 -17.83 11.48 -7.63
N LYS A 307 -17.38 10.49 -8.40
CA LYS A 307 -16.86 10.67 -9.77
C LYS A 307 -17.90 11.25 -10.74
N LEU A 308 -19.19 11.07 -10.51
CA LEU A 308 -20.23 11.70 -11.35
C LEU A 308 -20.20 13.24 -11.29
N PHE A 309 -19.58 13.80 -10.24
CA PHE A 309 -19.46 15.23 -10.01
C PHE A 309 -18.04 15.76 -10.30
N ASP A 310 -17.23 14.98 -11.04
CA ASP A 310 -15.89 15.41 -11.47
C ASP A 310 -16.00 16.59 -12.46
N PRO A 311 -15.32 17.73 -12.22
CA PRO A 311 -15.34 18.87 -13.14
C PRO A 311 -14.81 18.53 -14.54
N GLU A 312 -13.92 17.54 -14.66
CA GLU A 312 -13.31 17.12 -15.93
C GLU A 312 -14.25 16.24 -16.77
N ASP A 313 -15.12 15.45 -16.13
CA ASP A 313 -16.10 14.59 -16.80
C ASP A 313 -17.54 14.99 -16.46
N ARG A 314 -18.04 15.96 -17.20
CA ARG A 314 -19.43 16.43 -17.07
C ARG A 314 -20.44 15.56 -17.79
N SER A 315 -20.01 14.53 -18.54
CA SER A 315 -20.91 13.76 -19.40
C SER A 315 -21.95 12.95 -18.63
N HIS A 316 -21.64 12.58 -17.38
CA HIS A 316 -22.51 11.76 -16.53
C HIS A 316 -23.13 12.52 -15.33
N LEU A 317 -22.85 13.82 -15.20
CA LEU A 317 -23.39 14.65 -14.11
C LEU A 317 -24.94 14.65 -14.12
N PRO A 318 -25.61 14.30 -13.01
CA PRO A 318 -27.06 14.31 -12.94
C PRO A 318 -27.64 15.71 -13.19
N LEU A 319 -28.78 15.76 -13.89
CA LEU A 319 -29.50 17.01 -14.14
C LEU A 319 -30.63 17.14 -13.13
N PHE A 320 -30.69 18.30 -12.47
CA PHE A 320 -31.71 18.58 -11.47
C PHE A 320 -32.64 19.69 -11.93
N LYS A 321 -33.93 19.54 -11.62
CA LYS A 321 -34.92 20.58 -11.82
C LYS A 321 -34.88 21.54 -10.62
N MET A 322 -34.70 22.82 -10.90
CA MET A 322 -34.88 23.91 -9.92
C MET A 322 -35.82 24.94 -10.53
N ASP A 323 -36.86 25.30 -9.78
CA ASP A 323 -37.85 26.30 -10.15
C ASP A 323 -37.50 27.62 -9.44
N LEU A 324 -37.72 28.75 -10.12
CA LEU A 324 -37.66 30.07 -9.49
C LEU A 324 -39.05 30.43 -9.00
N THR A 325 -39.24 30.48 -7.69
CA THR A 325 -40.52 30.77 -7.06
C THR A 325 -40.52 32.17 -6.47
N PHE A 326 -41.71 32.77 -6.40
CA PHE A 326 -41.94 34.04 -5.72
C PHE A 326 -42.73 33.74 -4.45
N ASP A 327 -42.11 33.98 -3.30
CA ASP A 327 -42.74 33.80 -1.98
C ASP A 327 -42.43 35.00 -1.09
N GLU A 328 -43.40 35.45 -0.30
CA GLU A 328 -43.27 36.59 0.63
C GLU A 328 -42.51 37.82 0.07
N ASN A 329 -42.83 38.26 -1.16
CA ASN A 329 -42.17 39.39 -1.85
C ASN A 329 -40.67 39.18 -2.15
N ARG A 330 -40.22 37.92 -2.23
CA ARG A 330 -38.85 37.54 -2.57
C ARG A 330 -38.83 36.49 -3.68
N MET A 331 -37.87 36.65 -4.59
CA MET A 331 -37.52 35.60 -5.55
C MET A 331 -36.62 34.59 -4.85
N GLU A 332 -36.92 33.30 -4.92
CA GLU A 332 -36.10 32.24 -4.30
C GLU A 332 -36.09 30.98 -5.18
N PHE A 333 -35.03 30.17 -5.05
CA PHE A 333 -34.95 28.87 -5.71
C PHE A 333 -35.73 27.81 -4.93
N TYR A 334 -36.53 27.03 -5.65
CA TYR A 334 -37.18 25.83 -5.14
C TYR A 334 -36.71 24.59 -5.91
N PRO A 335 -36.18 23.54 -5.24
CA PRO A 335 -35.86 23.49 -3.82
C PRO A 335 -34.75 24.49 -3.44
N SER A 336 -34.63 24.81 -2.15
CA SER A 336 -33.57 25.70 -1.68
C SER A 336 -32.18 25.10 -1.97
N LEU A 337 -31.15 25.94 -2.05
CA LEU A 337 -29.78 25.46 -2.27
C LEU A 337 -29.32 24.49 -1.17
N GLN A 338 -29.82 24.68 0.06
CA GLN A 338 -29.53 23.81 1.19
C GLN A 338 -30.23 22.45 1.04
N ASP A 339 -31.51 22.43 0.66
CA ASP A 339 -32.26 21.20 0.40
C ASP A 339 -31.63 20.40 -0.76
N PHE A 340 -31.14 21.11 -1.76
CA PHE A 340 -30.42 20.54 -2.90
C PHE A 340 -29.10 19.88 -2.47
N GLU A 341 -28.27 20.59 -1.69
CA GLU A 341 -27.03 20.04 -1.14
C GLU A 341 -27.32 18.81 -0.28
N GLU A 342 -28.32 18.90 0.60
CA GLU A 342 -28.73 17.79 1.44
C GLU A 342 -29.20 16.58 0.62
N ALA A 343 -29.91 16.79 -0.49
CA ALA A 343 -30.36 15.72 -1.37
C ALA A 343 -29.23 14.92 -2.01
N ILE A 344 -28.14 15.59 -2.39
CA ILE A 344 -26.97 14.90 -2.95
C ILE A 344 -26.18 14.20 -1.84
N LEU A 345 -25.97 14.85 -0.71
CA LEU A 345 -25.24 14.26 0.41
C LEU A 345 -25.97 13.08 1.05
N PHE A 346 -27.31 13.10 1.04
CA PHE A 346 -28.15 12.01 1.51
C PHE A 346 -27.85 10.67 0.81
N VAL A 347 -27.44 10.69 -0.47
CA VAL A 347 -27.06 9.45 -1.18
C VAL A 347 -25.86 8.78 -0.55
N VAL A 348 -24.87 9.55 -0.10
CA VAL A 348 -23.69 9.01 0.61
C VAL A 348 -24.10 8.40 1.94
N ASP A 349 -25.04 9.03 2.65
CA ASP A 349 -25.59 8.51 3.90
C ASP A 349 -26.39 7.21 3.67
N CYS A 350 -27.20 7.14 2.61
CA CYS A 350 -27.88 5.90 2.21
C CYS A 350 -26.89 4.77 1.96
N ILE A 351 -25.84 5.02 1.17
CA ILE A 351 -24.80 4.01 0.90
C ILE A 351 -24.15 3.56 2.21
N GLY A 352 -23.79 4.49 3.10
CA GLY A 352 -23.18 4.17 4.39
C GLY A 352 -24.08 3.37 5.34
N GLN A 353 -25.40 3.52 5.25
CA GLN A 353 -26.38 2.79 6.05
C GLN A 353 -26.81 1.45 5.43
N THR A 354 -26.41 1.17 4.20
CA THR A 354 -26.75 -0.08 3.49
C THR A 354 -25.90 -1.24 4.05
N LEU A 355 -26.46 -2.46 4.05
CA LEU A 355 -25.82 -3.75 4.38
C LEU A 355 -25.42 -3.94 5.86
N GLN A 356 -25.87 -3.06 6.77
CA GLN A 356 -25.50 -3.10 8.19
C GLN A 356 -26.16 -4.24 8.99
N ASN A 357 -27.26 -4.81 8.47
CA ASN A 357 -28.07 -5.82 9.17
C ASN A 357 -27.71 -7.27 8.81
N PHE A 358 -26.68 -7.49 8.00
CA PHE A 358 -26.30 -8.84 7.59
C PHE A 358 -25.68 -9.59 8.77
N GLN A 359 -26.19 -10.78 9.07
CA GLN A 359 -25.69 -11.58 10.18
C GLN A 359 -24.34 -12.24 9.85
N THR A 360 -23.52 -12.45 10.87
CA THR A 360 -22.36 -13.35 10.77
C THR A 360 -22.85 -14.78 10.52
N ILE A 361 -22.09 -15.56 9.74
CA ILE A 361 -22.44 -16.97 9.47
C ILE A 361 -22.62 -17.78 10.75
N ARG A 362 -21.78 -17.53 11.75
CA ARG A 362 -21.93 -18.12 13.07
C ARG A 362 -23.30 -17.81 13.68
N SER A 363 -23.68 -16.54 13.72
CA SER A 363 -24.97 -16.13 14.29
C SER A 363 -26.15 -16.69 13.50
N TRP A 364 -26.04 -16.73 12.17
CA TRP A 364 -27.05 -17.36 11.32
C TRP A 364 -27.23 -18.85 11.65
N LEU A 365 -26.13 -19.60 11.81
CA LEU A 365 -26.16 -21.02 12.17
C LEU A 365 -26.67 -21.27 13.60
N THR A 366 -26.34 -20.41 14.56
CA THR A 366 -26.69 -20.61 15.98
C THR A 366 -27.95 -19.86 16.42
N GLY A 367 -28.61 -19.12 15.52
CA GLY A 367 -29.73 -18.24 15.88
C GLY A 367 -29.33 -17.04 16.75
N GLY A 368 -28.08 -16.58 16.63
CA GLY A 368 -27.55 -15.39 17.30
C GLY A 368 -27.91 -14.08 16.59
N THR A 369 -27.42 -12.96 17.13
CA THR A 369 -27.72 -11.60 16.64
C THR A 369 -26.51 -10.82 16.14
N ALA A 370 -25.30 -11.39 16.12
CA ALA A 370 -24.11 -10.64 15.72
C ALA A 370 -24.09 -10.40 14.20
N THR A 371 -23.95 -9.12 13.82
CA THR A 371 -23.90 -8.65 12.44
C THR A 371 -22.48 -8.50 11.92
N LEU A 372 -22.35 -8.47 10.59
CA LEU A 372 -21.13 -8.15 9.89
C LEU A 372 -20.82 -6.66 10.07
N ASP A 373 -19.54 -6.35 10.24
CA ASP A 373 -19.06 -4.98 10.18
C ASP A 373 -19.00 -4.54 8.70
N ALA A 374 -20.04 -3.87 8.23
CA ALA A 374 -20.11 -3.26 6.91
C ALA A 374 -19.93 -1.73 6.98
N GLU A 375 -19.55 -1.19 8.14
CA GLU A 375 -19.47 0.25 8.34
C GLU A 375 -18.33 0.84 7.51
N LEU A 376 -18.66 1.84 6.69
CA LEU A 376 -17.66 2.58 5.93
C LEU A 376 -16.79 3.42 6.88
N PRO A 377 -15.47 3.48 6.67
CA PRO A 377 -14.60 4.30 7.48
C PRO A 377 -15.04 5.77 7.50
N PRO A 378 -15.05 6.45 8.67
CA PRO A 378 -15.53 7.83 8.78
C PRO A 378 -14.81 8.81 7.85
N HIS A 379 -13.51 8.59 7.62
CA HIS A 379 -12.70 9.42 6.73
C HIS A 379 -13.15 9.32 5.27
N THR A 380 -13.65 8.17 4.82
CA THR A 380 -14.16 7.96 3.45
C THR A 380 -15.47 8.73 3.26
N ILE A 381 -16.39 8.65 4.23
CA ILE A 381 -17.65 9.41 4.19
C ILE A 381 -17.37 10.91 4.22
N GLN A 382 -16.48 11.35 5.11
CA GLN A 382 -16.11 12.76 5.23
C GLN A 382 -15.46 13.29 3.95
N TRP A 383 -14.55 12.51 3.34
CA TRP A 383 -13.94 12.84 2.05
C TRP A 383 -14.99 12.97 0.95
N ALA A 384 -15.91 12.01 0.83
CA ALA A 384 -16.96 12.02 -0.18
C ALA A 384 -17.86 13.24 -0.04
N LYS A 385 -18.36 13.51 1.18
CA LYS A 385 -19.19 14.69 1.46
C LYS A 385 -18.45 15.99 1.16
N SER A 386 -17.22 16.15 1.64
CA SER A 386 -16.43 17.38 1.42
C SER A 386 -16.15 17.64 -0.06
N THR A 387 -15.89 16.57 -0.83
CA THR A 387 -15.65 16.63 -2.27
C THR A 387 -16.93 17.01 -3.03
N LEU A 388 -18.06 16.39 -2.71
CA LEU A 388 -19.36 16.72 -3.29
C LEU A 388 -19.77 18.15 -2.96
N GLN A 389 -19.64 18.60 -1.71
CA GLN A 389 -19.95 19.97 -1.31
C GLN A 389 -19.16 21.00 -2.11
N LYS A 390 -17.87 20.73 -2.37
CA LYS A 390 -17.06 21.60 -3.21
C LYS A 390 -17.61 21.64 -4.65
N SER A 391 -17.84 20.47 -5.26
CA SER A 391 -18.36 20.41 -6.62
C SER A 391 -19.75 21.03 -6.76
N ILE A 392 -20.62 20.86 -5.77
CA ILE A 392 -21.95 21.49 -5.71
C ILE A 392 -21.81 23.01 -5.70
N ARG A 393 -20.96 23.57 -4.82
CA ARG A 393 -20.73 25.03 -4.78
C ARG A 393 -20.21 25.55 -6.11
N ASP A 394 -19.22 24.89 -6.70
CA ASP A 394 -18.62 25.29 -7.97
C ASP A 394 -19.65 25.27 -9.12
N ASN A 395 -20.57 24.30 -9.14
CA ASN A 395 -21.64 24.22 -10.14
C ASN A 395 -22.79 25.24 -9.90
N LEU A 396 -23.01 25.66 -8.65
CA LEU A 396 -24.08 26.60 -8.28
C LEU A 396 -23.67 28.07 -8.42
N GLU A 397 -22.40 28.39 -8.63
CA GLU A 397 -21.94 29.78 -8.76
C GLU A 397 -22.61 30.50 -9.94
N GLY A 398 -22.62 29.88 -11.13
CA GLY A 398 -23.27 30.45 -12.31
C GLY A 398 -24.77 30.72 -12.13
N PRO A 399 -25.57 29.75 -11.65
CA PRO A 399 -26.98 29.98 -11.30
C PRO A 399 -27.20 31.11 -10.28
N LYS A 400 -26.32 31.25 -9.28
CA LYS A 400 -26.39 32.32 -8.28
C LYS A 400 -26.11 33.70 -8.89
N GLU A 401 -25.07 33.81 -9.72
CA GLU A 401 -24.74 35.05 -10.43
C GLU A 401 -25.91 35.48 -11.34
N HIS A 402 -26.50 34.53 -12.07
CA HIS A 402 -27.64 34.79 -12.93
C HIS A 402 -28.89 35.23 -12.14
N PHE A 403 -29.13 34.60 -10.99
CA PHE A 403 -30.19 34.99 -10.07
C PHE A 403 -29.98 36.39 -9.49
N GLN A 404 -28.75 36.73 -9.11
CA GLN A 404 -28.42 38.07 -8.64
C GLN A 404 -28.72 39.13 -9.71
N GLY A 405 -28.42 38.85 -10.98
CA GLY A 405 -28.80 39.72 -12.09
C GLY A 405 -30.31 39.95 -12.22
N TYR A 406 -31.15 38.94 -11.94
CA TYR A 406 -32.61 39.14 -11.91
C TYR A 406 -33.05 40.02 -10.75
N VAL A 407 -32.48 39.82 -9.56
CA VAL A 407 -32.79 40.60 -8.36
C VAL A 407 -32.39 42.06 -8.55
N GLU A 408 -31.22 42.34 -9.14
CA GLU A 408 -30.76 43.71 -9.40
C GLU A 408 -31.65 44.45 -10.41
N ASN A 409 -32.07 43.77 -11.49
CA ASN A 409 -32.85 44.40 -12.56
C ASN A 409 -34.35 44.53 -12.23
N TYR A 410 -34.91 43.54 -11.54
CA TYR A 410 -36.37 43.40 -11.36
C TYR A 410 -36.79 43.32 -9.89
N GLY A 411 -35.87 43.36 -8.93
CA GLY A 411 -36.20 43.26 -7.50
C GLY A 411 -37.16 44.34 -7.02
N TRP A 412 -37.03 45.56 -7.55
CA TRP A 412 -37.90 46.70 -7.23
C TRP A 412 -39.39 46.49 -7.58
N LEU A 413 -39.70 45.53 -8.46
CA LEU A 413 -41.08 45.16 -8.79
C LEU A 413 -41.71 44.29 -7.72
N VAL A 414 -40.89 43.58 -6.94
CA VAL A 414 -41.32 42.50 -6.05
C VAL A 414 -41.19 42.89 -4.58
N ASP A 415 -40.24 43.75 -4.24
CA ASP A 415 -39.95 44.20 -2.87
C ASP A 415 -40.90 45.27 -2.31
N GLY A 416 -41.93 45.66 -3.07
CA GLY A 416 -42.88 46.72 -2.70
C GLY A 416 -42.43 48.13 -3.08
N THR A 417 -41.20 48.32 -3.59
CA THR A 417 -40.70 49.64 -4.03
C THR A 417 -41.55 50.20 -5.18
N ALA A 418 -42.02 49.35 -6.09
CA ALA A 418 -42.94 49.77 -7.15
C ALA A 418 -44.25 50.33 -6.59
N GLU A 419 -44.83 49.68 -5.59
CA GLU A 419 -46.06 50.13 -4.93
C GLU A 419 -45.83 51.46 -4.19
N GLU A 420 -44.71 51.62 -3.49
CA GLU A 420 -44.33 52.89 -2.88
C GLU A 420 -44.14 54.02 -3.89
N ARG A 421 -43.54 53.72 -5.06
CA ARG A 421 -43.38 54.70 -6.15
C ARG A 421 -44.73 55.14 -6.71
N ILE A 422 -45.66 54.20 -6.90
CA ILE A 422 -47.03 54.49 -7.35
C ILE A 422 -47.75 55.34 -6.30
N ASN A 423 -47.73 54.94 -5.03
CA ASN A 423 -48.38 55.68 -3.95
C ASN A 423 -47.81 57.11 -3.79
N ARG A 424 -46.49 57.29 -3.96
CA ARG A 424 -45.87 58.61 -3.96
C ARG A 424 -46.33 59.46 -5.14
N PHE A 425 -46.37 58.87 -6.33
CA PHE A 425 -46.85 59.54 -7.54
C PHE A 425 -48.33 59.94 -7.42
N GLU A 426 -49.19 59.08 -6.87
CA GLU A 426 -50.60 59.41 -6.63
C GLU A 426 -50.80 60.54 -5.61
N ALA A 427 -49.96 60.58 -4.56
CA ALA A 427 -50.01 61.63 -3.54
C ALA A 427 -49.63 63.02 -4.07
N GLU A 428 -48.85 63.09 -5.16
CA GLU A 428 -48.39 64.34 -5.77
C GLU A 428 -49.44 65.01 -6.68
N GLN A 429 -50.60 64.37 -6.94
CA GLN A 429 -51.67 64.81 -7.85
C GLN A 429 -51.15 65.37 -9.20
N PRO A 430 -50.44 64.55 -10.00
CA PRO A 430 -49.86 64.98 -11.26
C PRO A 430 -50.92 65.33 -12.31
N SER A 431 -50.51 66.15 -13.28
CA SER A 431 -51.37 66.56 -14.41
C SER A 431 -51.57 65.41 -15.40
N PHE A 432 -52.67 65.42 -16.18
CA PHE A 432 -53.01 64.33 -17.11
C PHE A 432 -51.89 64.00 -18.13
N ASP A 433 -51.08 64.99 -18.51
CA ASP A 433 -49.95 64.82 -19.44
C ASP A 433 -48.77 64.04 -18.83
N GLU A 434 -48.69 63.92 -17.49
CA GLU A 434 -47.64 63.18 -16.78
C GLU A 434 -48.00 61.69 -16.57
N TYR A 435 -49.22 61.27 -16.95
CA TYR A 435 -49.68 59.88 -16.91
C TYR A 435 -49.38 59.08 -18.18
N THR A 436 -48.99 59.75 -19.27
CA THR A 436 -48.63 59.16 -20.58
C THR A 436 -47.14 59.17 -20.80
#